data_AF-A0A928QWF1-F1
#
_entry.id   AF-A0A928QWF1-F1
#
_cell.length_a   1.000
_cell.length_b   1.000
_cell.length_c   1.000
_cell.angle_alpha   90.00
_cell.angle_beta   90.00
_cell.angle_gamma   90.00
#
_symmetry.space_group_name_H-M   'P 1'
#
loop_
_entity.id
_entity.type
_entity.pdbx_description
1 polymer ?
#
loop_
_entity_poly.entity_id
_entity_poly.type
_entity_poly.pdbx_seq_one_letter_code
_entity_poly.pdbx_strand_id
1 'polypeptide(L)' 'MRKRNRILYSIILFGFLIGIHNGQIALWRDNDPTPIKVFPYRAEILPETDQFALRKGIRINSMADLQRLLQDYLS' A
#
# COMPACT_ATOMS: atom_id res chain seq x y z
N MET A 1 -40.79 22.14 -5.53
CA MET A 1 -40.49 20.75 -5.93
C MET A 1 -38.97 20.58 -6.10
N ARG A 2 -38.40 19.66 -5.29
CA ARG A 2 -37.06 19.03 -5.26
C ARG A 2 -35.85 19.75 -5.91
N LYS A 3 -35.01 20.35 -5.06
CA LYS A 3 -33.59 20.65 -5.34
C LYS A 3 -32.85 19.33 -5.64
N ARG A 4 -32.22 19.27 -6.82
CA ARG A 4 -31.44 18.12 -7.30
C ARG A 4 -30.06 18.17 -6.66
N ASN A 5 -29.92 17.51 -5.51
CA ASN A 5 -28.63 17.33 -4.84
C ASN A 5 -27.76 16.43 -5.71
N ARG A 6 -26.85 17.02 -6.49
CA ARG A 6 -25.73 16.30 -7.10
C ARG A 6 -24.72 16.05 -5.99
N ILE A 7 -24.84 14.91 -5.31
CA ILE A 7 -23.80 14.40 -4.44
C ILE A 7 -22.65 14.02 -5.38
N LEU A 8 -21.65 14.89 -5.48
CA LEU A 8 -20.35 14.50 -6.03
C LEU A 8 -19.85 13.39 -5.12
N TYR A 9 -19.89 12.15 -5.59
CA TYR A 9 -19.04 11.11 -5.03
C TYR A 9 -17.62 11.56 -5.32
N SER A 10 -16.98 12.24 -4.37
CA SER A 10 -15.54 12.21 -4.26
C SER A 10 -15.19 10.74 -4.09
N ILE A 11 -14.92 10.07 -5.21
CA ILE A 11 -14.28 8.76 -5.23
C ILE A 11 -12.90 9.05 -4.62
N ILE A 12 -12.81 8.94 -3.29
CA ILE A 12 -11.54 8.90 -2.61
C ILE A 12 -10.94 7.58 -3.10
N LEU A 13 -10.06 7.66 -4.10
CA LEU A 13 -9.14 6.56 -4.40
C LEU A 13 -8.31 6.38 -3.13
N PHE A 14 -8.74 5.50 -2.24
CA PHE A 14 -7.96 5.08 -1.10
C PHE A 14 -6.80 4.23 -1.62
N GLY A 15 -5.72 4.91 -2.02
CA GLY A 15 -4.48 4.25 -2.37
C GLY A 15 -3.85 3.64 -1.13
N PHE A 16 -3.27 2.47 -1.30
CA PHE A 16 -2.38 1.88 -0.32
C PHE A 16 -0.94 2.10 -0.77
N LEU A 17 -0.03 2.22 0.19
CA LEU A 17 1.39 2.30 -0.07
C LEU A 17 2.08 1.16 0.67
N ILE A 18 2.84 0.35 -0.04
CA ILE A 18 3.73 -0.65 0.54
C ILE A 18 5.15 -0.08 0.57
N GLY A 19 5.88 -0.34 1.65
CA GLY A 19 7.26 0.10 1.77
C GLY A 19 7.99 -0.53 2.95
N ILE A 20 9.09 0.08 3.38
CA ILE A 20 9.92 -0.42 4.49
C ILE A 20 9.73 0.46 5.73
N HIS A 21 9.37 -0.17 6.85
CA HIS A 21 9.37 0.46 8.17
C HIS A 21 10.20 -0.38 9.14
N ASN A 22 11.23 0.22 9.77
CA ASN A 22 12.12 -0.47 10.70
C ASN A 22 12.72 -1.78 10.14
N GLY A 23 13.07 -1.78 8.85
CA GLY A 23 13.60 -2.97 8.16
C GLY A 23 12.55 -4.03 7.79
N GLN A 24 11.28 -3.82 8.11
CA GLN A 24 10.18 -4.72 7.80
C GLN A 24 9.29 -4.18 6.69
N ILE A 25 8.60 -5.07 5.97
CA ILE A 25 7.59 -4.67 5.00
C ILE A 25 6.39 -4.10 5.76
N ALA A 26 5.91 -2.94 5.35
CA ALA A 26 4.78 -2.27 5.96
C ALA A 26 3.82 -1.69 4.92
N LEU A 27 2.56 -1.56 5.32
CA LEU A 27 1.45 -1.04 4.55
C LEU A 27 0.95 0.23 5.21
N TRP A 28 0.84 1.29 4.42
CA TRP A 28 0.22 2.55 4.77
C TRP A 28 -1.09 2.70 3.99
N ARG A 29 -2.04 3.37 4.62
CA ARG A 29 -3.16 3.98 3.91
C ARG A 29 -2.72 5.38 3.50
N ASP A 30 -3.19 5.84 2.35
CA ASP A 30 -2.91 7.20 1.89
C ASP A 30 -3.16 8.25 2.98
N ASN A 31 -2.20 9.17 3.10
CA ASN A 31 -2.16 10.25 4.08
C ASN A 31 -2.00 9.85 5.55
N ASP A 32 -1.85 8.56 5.88
CA ASP A 32 -1.48 8.16 7.24
C ASP A 32 0.05 8.23 7.44
N PRO A 33 0.54 8.91 8.49
CA PRO A 33 1.96 8.97 8.80
C PRO A 33 2.49 7.65 9.37
N THR A 34 1.61 6.80 9.89
CA THR A 34 1.94 5.52 10.50
C THR A 34 1.43 4.36 9.65
N PRO A 35 2.17 3.24 9.58
CA PRO A 35 1.70 2.07 8.85
C PRO A 35 0.46 1.49 9.53
N ILE A 36 -0.55 1.17 8.73
CA ILE A 36 -1.75 0.47 9.19
C ILE A 36 -1.48 -1.01 9.46
N LYS A 37 -0.40 -1.55 8.87
CA LYS A 37 0.03 -2.93 9.08
C LYS A 37 1.53 -3.05 8.85
N VAL A 38 2.21 -3.73 9.76
CA VAL A 38 3.61 -4.17 9.58
C VAL A 38 3.59 -5.68 9.44
N PHE A 39 4.21 -6.19 8.39
CA PHE A 39 4.32 -7.63 8.16
C PHE A 39 5.57 -8.18 8.87
N PRO A 40 5.55 -9.43 9.34
CA PRO A 40 6.67 -10.04 10.05
C PRO A 40 7.83 -10.46 9.11
N TYR A 41 7.96 -9.82 7.95
CA TYR A 41 8.97 -10.11 6.94
C TYR A 41 9.97 -8.98 6.87
N ARG A 42 11.27 -9.31 6.95
CA ARG A 42 12.34 -8.33 6.76
C ARG A 42 12.50 -8.04 5.28
N ALA A 43 12.60 -6.76 4.90
CA ALA A 43 12.81 -6.39 3.51
C ALA A 43 14.17 -6.90 2.98
N GLU A 44 15.16 -7.06 3.87
CA GLU A 44 16.51 -7.55 3.55
C GLU A 44 16.54 -8.96 2.93
N ILE A 45 15.49 -9.78 3.14
CA ILE A 45 15.41 -11.12 2.57
C ILE A 45 15.02 -11.09 1.09
N LEU A 46 14.46 -9.96 0.62
CA LEU A 46 14.02 -9.80 -0.76
C LEU A 46 15.21 -9.43 -1.66
N PRO A 47 15.11 -9.70 -2.97
CA PRO A 47 16.09 -9.22 -3.94
C PRO A 47 16.36 -7.71 -3.83
N GLU A 48 17.58 -7.26 -4.12
CA GLU A 48 17.97 -5.84 -4.02
C GLU A 48 17.06 -4.91 -4.84
N THR A 49 16.61 -5.37 -6.01
CA THR A 49 15.66 -4.65 -6.87
C THR A 49 14.35 -4.37 -6.14
N ASP A 50 13.85 -5.34 -5.38
CA ASP A 50 12.59 -5.25 -4.64
C ASP A 50 12.76 -4.40 -3.39
N GLN A 51 13.89 -4.54 -2.69
CA GLN A 51 14.25 -3.65 -1.59
C GLN A 51 14.26 -2.19 -2.05
N PHE A 52 14.82 -1.91 -3.23
CA PHE A 52 14.85 -0.57 -3.78
C PHE A 52 13.46 -0.04 -4.14
N ALA A 53 12.60 -0.89 -4.73
CA ALA A 53 11.21 -0.53 -5.02
C ALA A 53 10.42 -0.23 -3.73
N LEU A 54 10.58 -1.04 -2.69
CA LEU A 54 9.95 -0.85 -1.38
C LEU A 54 10.46 0.41 -0.66
N ARG A 55 11.75 0.75 -0.79
CA ARG A 55 12.28 2.02 -0.25
C ARG A 55 11.67 3.25 -0.93
N LYS A 56 11.33 3.16 -2.21
CA LYS A 56 10.64 4.23 -2.94
C LYS A 56 9.15 4.31 -2.61
N GLY A 57 8.59 3.26 -2.05
CA GLY A 57 7.15 3.11 -1.84
C GLY A 57 6.46 2.63 -3.11
N ILE A 58 5.75 1.51 -3.00
CA ILE A 58 4.97 0.94 -4.08
C ILE A 58 3.51 1.30 -3.85
N ARG A 59 2.92 2.03 -4.78
CA ARG A 59 1.51 2.41 -4.70
C ARG A 59 0.64 1.26 -5.20
N ILE A 60 -0.32 0.87 -4.39
CA ILE A 60 -1.23 -0.24 -4.63
C ILE A 60 -2.65 0.30 -4.68
N ASN A 61 -3.34 0.01 -5.77
CA ASN A 61 -4.68 0.53 -6.02
C ASN A 61 -5.79 -0.45 -5.58
N SER A 62 -5.45 -1.71 -5.27
CA SER A 62 -6.41 -2.72 -4.85
C SER A 62 -5.82 -3.74 -3.86
N MET A 63 -6.67 -4.36 -3.03
CA MET A 63 -6.24 -5.46 -2.16
C MET A 63 -5.78 -6.70 -2.93
N ALA A 64 -6.29 -6.93 -4.14
CA ALA A 64 -5.86 -8.04 -4.99
C ALA A 64 -4.41 -7.85 -5.46
N ASP A 65 -4.03 -6.62 -5.82
CA ASP A 65 -2.65 -6.28 -6.18
C ASP A 65 -1.72 -6.42 -4.97
N LEU A 66 -2.17 -6.00 -3.78
CA LEU A 66 -1.43 -6.21 -2.53
C LEU A 66 -1.15 -7.69 -2.29
N GLN A 67 -2.18 -8.54 -2.43
CA GLN A 67 -2.02 -9.97 -2.19
C GLN A 67 -1.07 -10.61 -3.20
N ARG A 68 -1.17 -10.27 -4.49
CA ARG A 68 -0.24 -10.75 -5.52
C ARG A 68 1.20 -10.34 -5.20
N LEU A 69 1.41 -9.07 -4.89
CA LEU A 69 2.73 -8.52 -4.63
C LEU A 69 3.37 -9.18 -3.40
N LEU A 70 2.58 -9.45 -2.36
CA LEU A 70 3.05 -10.23 -1.21
C LEU A 70 3.30 -11.70 -1.55
N GLN A 71 2.51 -12.34 -2.42
CA GLN A 71 2.77 -13.72 -2.86
C GLN A 71 4.06 -13.82 -3.67
N ASP A 72 4.30 -12.89 -4.59
CA ASP A 72 5.52 -12.85 -5.40
C ASP A 72 6.78 -12.69 -4.52
N TYR A 73 6.68 -11.92 -3.43
CA TYR A 73 7.78 -11.76 -2.46
C TYR A 73 7.99 -12.94 -1.51
N LEU A 74 7.02 -13.83 -1.35
CA LEU A 74 7.06 -14.93 -0.39
C LEU A 74 7.26 -16.31 -1.04
N SER A 75 7.39 -16.37 -2.36
CA SER A 75 7.72 -17.60 -3.10
C SER A 75 9.22 -17.85 -3.15
#